data_AF-C7GGM7-F1
#
_entry.id   AF-C7GGM7-F1
#
_cell.length_a   1.000
_cell.length_b   1.000
_cell.length_c   1.000
_cell.angle_alpha   90.00
_cell.angle_beta   90.00
_cell.angle_gamma   90.00
#
_symmetry.space_group_name_H-M   'P 1'
#
loop_
_entity.id
_entity.type
_entity.pdbx_description
1 polymer ?
#
loop_
_entity_poly.entity_id
_entity_poly.type
_entity_poly.pdbx_seq_one_letter_code
_entity_poly.pdbx_strand_id
1 'polypeptide(L)'
;MKPYKDPDEFIKALGAEEYQKRIDTAENSFMFEIRILEQQYDMHDPESKTKFYNAVAEKLCTFGEKLERDNYIAAVADKYMIGIEDLRRLVNQYGAKIGMAAGGAPPVRERSELRREQGSEKKKENGMIQSQKLLLTWLIEHTGLFPKIEKYISPEDFTEEIYHKAAEILYEQYRNTGTVNPAKIVSMFQNEEEQREIAGLFHATIRGVETEGDKENGGYSKETFEKALKETIVRVKQNSIEYHLKNMAPTDMAALQRSVADKKALEELEKVHISID
;
A
#
# COMPACT_ATOMS: atom_id res chain seq x y z
N MET A 1 0.99 15.70 41.87
CA MET A 1 0.95 16.23 43.25
C MET A 1 0.77 17.75 43.33
N LYS A 2 1.22 18.55 42.35
CA LYS A 2 1.00 20.01 42.31
C LYS A 2 -0.46 20.42 42.70
N PRO A 3 -0.63 21.48 43.51
CA PRO A 3 0.40 22.36 44.09
C PRO A 3 1.13 21.79 45.32
N TYR A 4 0.74 20.62 45.83
CA TYR A 4 1.27 20.03 47.06
C TYR A 4 2.55 19.21 46.81
N LYS A 5 3.41 19.13 47.83
CA LYS A 5 4.76 18.57 47.70
C LYS A 5 4.78 17.05 47.81
N ASP A 6 3.93 16.49 48.65
CA ASP A 6 3.88 15.07 48.99
C ASP A 6 2.43 14.55 49.19
N PRO A 7 2.21 13.22 49.12
CA PRO A 7 0.88 12.62 49.27
C PRO A 7 0.19 12.94 50.59
N ASP A 8 0.95 13.06 51.69
CA ASP A 8 0.39 13.35 53.01
C ASP A 8 -0.19 14.75 53.10
N GLU A 9 0.51 15.77 52.57
CA GLU A 9 -0.04 17.13 52.45
C GLU A 9 -1.26 17.16 51.54
N PHE A 10 -1.23 16.40 50.44
CA PHE A 10 -2.34 16.34 49.50
C PHE A 10 -3.61 15.74 50.13
N ILE A 11 -3.49 14.58 50.78
CA ILE A 11 -4.59 13.87 51.41
C ILE A 11 -5.15 14.67 52.58
N LYS A 12 -4.30 15.37 53.35
CA LYS A 12 -4.76 16.27 54.42
C LYS A 12 -5.56 17.46 53.88
N ALA A 13 -5.22 17.97 52.70
CA ALA A 13 -5.87 19.14 52.13
C ALA A 13 -7.15 18.81 51.34
N LEU A 14 -7.15 17.73 50.53
CA LEU A 14 -8.23 17.40 49.59
C LEU A 14 -8.94 16.06 49.88
N GLY A 15 -8.44 15.28 50.85
CA GLY A 15 -9.02 14.01 51.24
C GLY A 15 -8.54 12.81 50.40
N ALA A 16 -8.83 11.62 50.92
CA ALA A 16 -8.43 10.35 50.29
C ALA A 16 -9.16 10.08 48.96
N GLU A 17 -10.40 10.52 48.81
CA GLU A 17 -11.18 10.33 47.57
C GLU A 17 -10.57 11.10 46.39
N GLU A 18 -10.12 12.35 46.60
CA GLU A 18 -9.45 13.13 45.56
C GLU A 18 -8.05 12.58 45.23
N TYR A 19 -7.40 11.93 46.20
CA TYR A 19 -6.15 11.22 45.95
C TYR A 19 -6.37 9.98 45.09
N GLN A 20 -7.43 9.20 45.38
CA GLN A 20 -7.81 8.05 44.58
C GLN A 20 -8.16 8.44 43.14
N LYS A 21 -8.96 9.49 42.95
CA LYS A 21 -9.25 10.02 41.60
C LYS A 21 -7.99 10.38 40.83
N ARG A 22 -6.98 10.94 41.49
CA ARG A 22 -5.69 11.25 40.85
C ARG A 22 -4.88 10.02 40.45
N ILE A 23 -4.99 8.94 41.23
CA ILE A 23 -4.40 7.64 40.87
C ILE A 23 -5.13 7.07 39.66
N ASP A 24 -6.46 7.11 39.68
CA ASP A 24 -7.29 6.54 38.61
C ASP A 24 -7.11 7.29 37.29
N THR A 25 -6.88 8.62 37.34
CA THR A 25 -6.57 9.45 36.17
C THR A 25 -5.07 9.58 35.91
N ALA A 26 -4.23 8.78 36.57
CA ALA A 26 -2.78 8.90 36.42
C ALA A 26 -2.38 8.61 34.97
N GLU A 27 -1.58 9.52 34.43
CA GLU A 27 -1.01 9.39 33.11
C GLU A 27 -0.08 8.17 33.04
N ASN A 28 -0.19 7.39 31.97
CA ASN A 28 0.74 6.29 31.68
C ASN A 28 2.19 6.81 31.60
N SER A 29 3.15 6.06 32.16
CA SER A 29 4.58 6.46 32.24
C SER A 29 5.15 6.95 30.91
N PHE A 30 4.80 6.30 29.80
CA PHE A 30 5.29 6.73 28.49
C PHE A 30 4.73 8.09 28.08
N MET A 31 3.42 8.31 28.26
CA MET A 31 2.76 9.59 27.95
C MET A 31 3.30 10.72 28.82
N PHE A 32 3.63 10.41 30.09
CA PHE A 32 4.29 11.34 31.00
C PHE A 32 5.64 11.78 30.45
N GLU A 33 6.46 10.83 29.98
CA GLU A 33 7.75 11.13 29.36
C GLU A 33 7.61 11.97 28.09
N ILE A 34 6.60 11.70 27.26
CA ILE A 34 6.31 12.54 26.08
C ILE A 34 5.94 13.97 26.49
N ARG A 35 5.16 14.15 27.56
CA ARG A 35 4.82 15.48 28.09
C ARG A 35 6.04 16.21 28.67
N ILE A 36 6.96 15.50 29.31
CA ILE A 36 8.21 16.12 29.77
C ILE A 36 9.11 16.49 28.58
N LEU A 37 9.14 15.65 27.55
CA LEU A 37 9.86 15.92 26.31
C LEU A 37 9.31 17.19 25.61
N GLU A 38 7.99 17.36 25.58
CA GLU A 38 7.31 18.54 25.03
C GLU A 38 7.82 19.86 25.61
N GLN A 39 8.17 19.89 26.90
CA GLN A 39 8.67 21.11 27.58
C GLN A 39 10.00 21.63 27.02
N GLN A 40 10.70 20.82 26.23
CA GLN A 40 11.96 21.19 25.58
C GLN A 40 11.74 21.85 24.21
N TYR A 41 10.48 21.96 23.75
CA TYR A 41 10.11 22.48 22.45
C TYR A 41 9.08 23.60 22.58
N ASP A 42 9.07 24.48 21.58
CA ASP A 42 8.06 25.51 21.42
C ASP A 42 6.98 24.99 20.47
N MET A 43 5.81 24.66 21.02
CA MET A 43 4.71 24.09 20.25
C MET A 43 3.98 25.11 19.36
N HIS A 44 4.31 26.39 19.48
CA HIS A 44 3.79 27.47 18.62
C HIS A 44 4.68 27.74 17.41
N ASP A 45 5.95 27.33 17.45
CA ASP A 45 6.87 27.41 16.32
C ASP A 45 6.78 26.14 15.45
N PRO A 46 6.48 26.24 14.14
CA PRO A 46 6.36 25.08 13.26
C PRO A 46 7.61 24.20 13.18
N GLU A 47 8.80 24.80 13.23
CA GLU A 47 10.07 24.07 13.14
C GLU A 47 10.32 23.28 14.44
N SER A 48 10.14 23.92 15.59
CA SER A 48 10.28 23.33 16.92
C SER A 48 9.23 22.24 17.15
N LYS A 49 7.99 22.44 16.70
CA LYS A 49 6.94 21.41 16.69
C LYS A 49 7.31 20.19 15.82
N THR A 50 7.95 20.42 14.67
CA THR A 50 8.47 19.32 13.84
C THR A 50 9.58 18.55 14.55
N LYS A 51 10.48 19.25 15.25
CA LYS A 51 11.54 18.63 16.07
C LYS A 51 10.96 17.79 17.22
N PHE A 52 9.90 18.28 17.86
CA PHE A 52 9.16 17.50 18.87
C PHE A 52 8.64 16.18 18.29
N TYR A 53 7.94 16.22 17.15
CA TYR A 53 7.42 14.98 16.53
C TYR A 53 8.51 13.99 16.13
N ASN A 54 9.67 14.47 15.67
CA ASN A 54 10.82 13.63 15.39
C ASN A 54 11.36 12.93 16.66
N ALA A 55 11.50 13.67 17.77
CA ALA A 55 11.96 13.09 19.04
C ALA A 55 10.96 12.08 19.62
N VAL A 56 9.66 12.36 19.46
CA VAL A 56 8.59 11.42 19.82
C VAL A 56 8.66 10.15 18.98
N ALA A 57 8.89 10.27 17.67
CA ALA A 57 9.02 9.13 16.78
C ALA A 57 10.22 8.24 17.12
N GLU A 58 11.37 8.86 17.42
CA GLU A 58 12.56 8.15 17.91
C GLU A 58 12.28 7.38 19.21
N LYS A 59 11.59 8.02 20.15
CA LYS A 59 11.22 7.40 21.43
C LYS A 59 10.20 6.28 21.27
N LEU A 60 9.30 6.35 20.29
CA LEU A 60 8.40 5.26 19.93
C LEU A 60 9.13 4.06 19.30
N CYS A 61 10.32 4.26 18.71
CA CYS A 61 11.13 3.16 18.19
C CYS A 61 11.76 2.28 19.28
N THR A 62 11.79 2.71 20.55
CA THR A 62 12.34 1.90 21.65
C THR A 62 11.45 0.72 22.02
N PHE A 63 10.17 0.75 21.64
CA PHE A 63 9.26 -0.37 21.83
C PHE A 63 9.59 -1.51 20.86
N GLY A 64 9.98 -2.65 21.42
CA GLY A 64 10.22 -3.88 20.67
C GLY A 64 8.92 -4.52 20.15
N GLU A 65 7.85 -4.46 20.94
CA GLU A 65 6.56 -5.04 20.56
C GLU A 65 5.78 -4.10 19.63
N LYS A 66 5.39 -4.60 18.45
CA LYS A 66 4.66 -3.80 17.45
C LYS A 66 3.29 -3.33 17.95
N LEU A 67 2.55 -4.20 18.65
CA LEU A 67 1.20 -3.86 19.11
C LEU A 67 1.25 -2.76 20.17
N GLU A 68 2.16 -2.89 21.14
CA GLU A 68 2.43 -1.86 22.13
C GLU A 68 2.78 -0.52 21.46
N ARG A 69 3.71 -0.54 20.49
CA ARG A 69 4.09 0.65 19.72
C ARG A 69 2.91 1.27 18.96
N ASP A 70 2.08 0.46 18.32
CA ASP A 70 0.89 0.92 17.59
C ASP A 70 -0.14 1.58 18.52
N ASN A 71 -0.33 1.03 19.73
CA ASN A 71 -1.22 1.61 20.74
C ASN A 71 -0.73 2.97 21.23
N TYR A 72 0.58 3.10 21.49
CA TYR A 72 1.15 4.40 21.88
C TYR A 72 1.21 5.40 20.72
N ILE A 73 1.38 4.95 19.46
CA ILE A 73 1.22 5.83 18.29
C ILE A 73 -0.19 6.43 18.26
N ALA A 74 -1.24 5.62 18.47
CA ALA A 74 -2.61 6.11 18.50
C ALA A 74 -2.84 7.12 19.64
N ALA A 75 -2.36 6.80 20.85
CA ALA A 75 -2.50 7.67 22.03
C ALA A 75 -1.78 9.02 21.88
N VAL A 76 -0.58 9.02 21.30
CA VAL A 76 0.18 10.24 21.01
C VAL A 76 -0.45 11.04 19.88
N ALA A 77 -0.90 10.36 18.82
CA ALA A 77 -1.54 11.00 17.67
C ALA A 77 -2.79 11.79 18.09
N ASP A 78 -3.62 11.17 18.92
CA ASP A 78 -4.82 11.79 19.50
C ASP A 78 -4.47 13.00 20.38
N LYS A 79 -3.54 12.83 21.35
CA LYS A 79 -3.15 13.89 22.30
C LYS A 79 -2.56 15.13 21.63
N TYR A 80 -1.78 14.95 20.55
CA TYR A 80 -1.07 16.03 19.88
C TYR A 80 -1.69 16.45 18.54
N MET A 81 -2.85 15.88 18.19
CA MET A 81 -3.58 16.17 16.95
C MET A 81 -2.71 16.05 15.70
N ILE A 82 -1.89 15.01 15.63
CA ILE A 82 -1.16 14.61 14.43
C ILE A 82 -1.88 13.46 13.76
N GLY A 83 -1.93 13.43 12.43
CA GLY A 83 -2.50 12.31 11.69
C GLY A 83 -1.84 11.01 12.12
N ILE A 84 -2.62 10.02 12.55
CA ILE A 84 -2.11 8.72 13.02
C ILE A 84 -1.20 8.06 11.98
N GLU A 85 -1.55 8.18 10.69
CA GLU A 85 -0.76 7.64 9.59
C GLU A 85 0.52 8.43 9.31
N ASP A 86 0.54 9.73 9.60
CA ASP A 86 1.74 10.57 9.45
C ASP A 86 2.75 10.26 10.56
N LEU A 87 2.28 10.13 11.81
CA LEU A 87 3.13 9.70 12.92
C LEU A 87 3.64 8.27 12.71
N ARG A 88 2.78 7.36 12.27
CA ARG A 88 3.15 5.97 11.94
C ARG A 88 4.25 5.92 10.87
N ARG A 89 4.14 6.76 9.82
CA ARG A 89 5.16 6.86 8.76
C ARG A 89 6.48 7.37 9.31
N LEU A 90 6.44 8.40 10.16
CA LEU A 90 7.63 8.98 10.78
C LEU A 90 8.37 7.97 11.66
N VAL A 91 7.66 7.22 12.50
CA VAL A 91 8.23 6.15 13.34
C VAL A 91 8.88 5.06 12.49
N ASN A 92 8.26 4.67 11.38
CA ASN A 92 8.83 3.66 10.48
C ASN A 92 10.11 4.15 9.79
N GLN A 93 10.17 5.43 9.40
CA GLN A 93 11.37 6.04 8.82
C GLN A 93 12.53 6.09 9.84
N TYR A 94 12.24 6.44 11.09
CA TYR A 94 13.23 6.45 12.18
C TYR A 94 13.72 5.04 12.50
N GLY A 95 12.83 4.05 12.60
CA GLY A 95 13.21 2.66 12.82
C GLY A 95 14.14 2.11 11.73
N ALA A 96 13.92 2.50 10.46
CA ALA A 96 14.79 2.13 9.35
C ALA A 96 16.18 2.80 9.43
N LYS A 97 16.22 4.10 9.82
CA LYS A 97 17.49 4.84 10.00
C LYS A 97 18.33 4.30 11.16
N ILE A 98 17.70 4.01 12.30
CA ILE A 98 18.37 3.44 13.48
C ILE A 98 18.93 2.05 13.15
N GLY A 99 18.19 1.23 12.41
CA GLY A 99 18.65 -0.09 11.96
C GLY A 99 19.88 -0.05 11.04
N MET A 100 20.04 1.01 10.24
CA MET A 100 21.22 1.20 9.37
C MET A 100 22.43 1.81 10.11
N ALA A 101 22.20 2.68 11.09
CA ALA A 101 23.27 3.36 11.83
C ALA A 101 23.99 2.45 12.85
N ALA A 102 23.34 1.39 13.34
CA ALA A 102 23.90 0.44 14.29
C ALA A 102 24.85 -0.61 13.67
N GLY A 103 25.29 -0.44 12.42
CA GLY A 103 26.14 -1.41 11.72
C GLY A 103 25.48 -2.76 11.43
N GLY A 104 24.17 -2.87 11.66
CA GLY A 104 23.39 -4.04 11.31
C GLY A 104 23.17 -4.11 9.81
N ALA A 105 23.52 -5.25 9.20
CA ALA A 105 22.82 -5.67 7.99
C ALA A 105 21.30 -5.54 8.25
N PRO A 106 20.48 -5.18 7.23
CA PRO A 106 19.03 -5.05 7.42
C PRO A 106 18.57 -6.28 8.18
N PRO A 107 17.86 -6.14 9.32
CA PRO A 107 17.64 -7.26 10.22
C PRO A 107 17.09 -8.40 9.39
N VAL A 108 17.89 -9.47 9.32
CA VAL A 108 17.49 -10.75 8.75
C VAL A 108 16.20 -11.05 9.45
N ARG A 109 15.09 -10.92 8.71
CA ARG A 109 13.74 -11.08 9.23
C ARG A 109 13.64 -12.48 9.79
N GLU A 110 13.92 -12.62 11.07
CA GLU A 110 13.61 -13.82 11.83
C GLU A 110 12.12 -14.04 11.67
N ARG A 111 11.87 -15.14 10.98
CA ARG A 111 10.56 -15.59 10.55
C ARG A 111 9.76 -15.92 11.81
N SER A 112 8.92 -14.98 12.24
CA SER A 112 7.63 -15.37 12.82
C SER A 112 6.73 -15.73 11.64
N GLU A 113 6.64 -17.03 11.37
CA GLU A 113 5.99 -17.65 10.21
C GLU A 113 4.47 -17.48 10.16
N LEU A 114 3.89 -16.67 11.06
CA LEU A 114 2.44 -16.48 11.18
C LEU A 114 1.93 -15.11 10.71
N ARG A 115 2.82 -14.14 10.42
CA ARG A 115 2.42 -12.77 10.01
C ARG A 115 2.83 -12.36 8.59
N ARG A 116 3.53 -13.24 7.85
CA ARG A 116 3.90 -12.97 6.45
C ARG A 116 2.74 -13.05 5.49
N GLU A 117 1.70 -13.81 5.78
CA GLU A 117 0.59 -14.01 4.84
C GLU A 117 -0.21 -12.71 4.69
N GLN A 118 -0.81 -12.17 5.75
CA GLN A 118 -1.71 -11.00 5.58
C GLN A 118 -1.02 -9.69 5.16
N GLY A 119 0.22 -9.43 5.60
CA GLY A 119 0.93 -8.19 5.27
C GLY A 119 1.65 -8.20 3.91
N SER A 120 2.07 -9.38 3.45
CA SER A 120 2.63 -9.55 2.10
C SER A 120 1.52 -9.79 1.08
N GLU A 121 0.41 -10.44 1.45
CA GLU A 121 -0.80 -10.50 0.63
C GLU A 121 -1.35 -9.10 0.42
N LYS A 122 -1.63 -8.30 1.46
CA LYS A 122 -2.11 -6.92 1.24
C LYS A 122 -1.17 -6.04 0.40
N LYS A 123 0.16 -6.22 0.50
CA LYS A 123 1.12 -5.50 -0.37
C LYS A 123 1.22 -6.10 -1.78
N LYS A 124 1.10 -7.42 -1.94
CA LYS A 124 1.07 -8.12 -3.22
C LYS A 124 -0.24 -7.84 -3.95
N GLU A 125 -1.37 -7.89 -3.25
CA GLU A 125 -2.72 -7.50 -3.66
C GLU A 125 -2.70 -6.04 -4.10
N ASN A 126 -2.15 -5.11 -3.31
CA ASN A 126 -2.00 -3.72 -3.75
C ASN A 126 -1.07 -3.60 -4.98
N GLY A 127 0.07 -4.29 -5.02
CA GLY A 127 0.95 -4.32 -6.19
C GLY A 127 0.31 -4.96 -7.43
N MET A 128 -0.59 -5.92 -7.24
CA MET A 128 -1.33 -6.61 -8.29
C MET A 128 -2.47 -5.74 -8.82
N ILE A 129 -3.21 -5.07 -7.94
CA ILE A 129 -4.18 -4.03 -8.27
C ILE A 129 -3.49 -2.97 -9.14
N GLN A 130 -2.29 -2.50 -8.77
CA GLN A 130 -1.52 -1.57 -9.60
C GLN A 130 -1.11 -2.18 -10.95
N SER A 131 -0.76 -3.47 -11.01
CA SER A 131 -0.36 -4.13 -12.27
C SER A 131 -1.54 -4.30 -13.23
N GLN A 132 -2.73 -4.65 -12.73
CA GLN A 132 -3.97 -4.72 -13.51
C GLN A 132 -4.37 -3.33 -14.03
N LYS A 133 -4.33 -2.33 -13.16
CA LYS A 133 -4.55 -0.91 -13.49
C LYS A 133 -3.63 -0.44 -14.61
N LEU A 134 -2.33 -0.69 -14.47
CA LEU A 134 -1.32 -0.30 -15.45
C LEU A 134 -1.54 -0.98 -16.81
N LEU A 135 -1.85 -2.28 -16.82
CA LEU A 135 -2.11 -3.01 -18.05
C LEU A 135 -3.36 -2.49 -18.78
N LEU A 136 -4.43 -2.19 -18.04
CA LEU A 136 -5.63 -1.58 -18.63
C LEU A 136 -5.32 -0.22 -19.24
N THR A 137 -4.60 0.64 -18.53
CA THR A 137 -4.16 1.95 -19.06
C THR A 137 -3.40 1.79 -20.38
N TRP A 138 -2.44 0.87 -20.47
CA TRP A 138 -1.68 0.65 -21.71
C TRP A 138 -2.53 0.08 -22.84
N LEU A 139 -3.46 -0.82 -22.56
CA LEU A 139 -4.40 -1.32 -23.57
C LEU A 139 -5.32 -0.21 -24.11
N ILE A 140 -5.64 0.77 -23.27
CA ILE A 140 -6.42 1.94 -23.69
C ILE A 140 -5.59 2.84 -24.62
N GLU A 141 -4.35 3.14 -24.23
CA GLU A 141 -3.45 4.04 -24.95
C GLU A 141 -2.94 3.44 -26.27
N HIS A 142 -2.70 2.13 -26.29
CA HIS A 142 -2.07 1.41 -27.39
C HIS A 142 -2.95 0.25 -27.86
N THR A 143 -3.98 0.53 -28.66
CA THR A 143 -4.88 -0.51 -29.21
C THR A 143 -4.16 -1.54 -30.10
N GLY A 144 -2.96 -1.23 -30.60
CA GLY A 144 -2.09 -2.19 -31.30
C GLY A 144 -1.58 -3.33 -30.42
N LEU A 145 -1.74 -3.25 -29.08
CA LEU A 145 -1.37 -4.31 -28.16
C LEU A 145 -2.34 -5.49 -28.17
N PHE A 146 -3.63 -5.26 -28.42
CA PHE A 146 -4.65 -6.32 -28.33
C PHE A 146 -4.32 -7.57 -29.15
N PRO A 147 -4.00 -7.50 -30.46
CA PRO A 147 -3.69 -8.69 -31.25
C PRO A 147 -2.43 -9.43 -30.76
N LYS A 148 -1.52 -8.71 -30.08
CA LYS A 148 -0.25 -9.25 -29.61
C LYS A 148 -0.43 -10.00 -28.29
N ILE A 149 -1.34 -9.52 -27.42
CA ILE A 149 -1.48 -10.02 -26.05
C ILE A 149 -2.76 -10.81 -25.78
N GLU A 150 -3.80 -10.74 -26.64
CA GLU A 150 -5.08 -11.42 -26.42
C GLU A 150 -4.96 -12.96 -26.35
N LYS A 151 -3.91 -13.52 -26.95
CA LYS A 151 -3.58 -14.95 -26.83
C LYS A 151 -3.07 -15.37 -25.45
N TYR A 152 -2.67 -14.41 -24.61
CA TYR A 152 -2.06 -14.63 -23.30
C TYR A 152 -2.90 -14.08 -22.15
N ILE A 153 -3.53 -12.92 -22.35
CA ILE A 153 -4.38 -12.24 -21.37
C ILE A 153 -5.77 -12.04 -21.95
N SER A 154 -6.75 -12.44 -21.15
CA SER A 154 -8.18 -12.29 -21.36
C SER A 154 -8.80 -11.47 -20.22
N PRO A 155 -10.06 -10.99 -20.35
CA PRO A 155 -10.75 -10.31 -19.26
C PRO A 155 -10.76 -11.11 -17.94
N GLU A 156 -10.89 -12.44 -18.01
CA GLU A 156 -10.90 -13.36 -16.85
C GLU A 156 -9.59 -13.38 -16.05
N ASP A 157 -8.51 -12.80 -16.60
CA ASP A 157 -7.23 -12.69 -15.91
C ASP A 157 -7.14 -11.47 -14.96
N PHE A 158 -8.15 -10.59 -14.99
CA PHE A 158 -8.28 -9.47 -14.08
C PHE A 158 -9.09 -9.90 -12.85
N THR A 159 -8.41 -10.11 -11.72
CA THR A 159 -9.03 -10.68 -10.51
C THR A 159 -9.82 -9.68 -9.68
N GLU A 160 -9.64 -8.38 -9.93
CA GLU A 160 -10.42 -7.33 -9.28
C GLU A 160 -11.70 -7.09 -10.06
N GLU A 161 -12.86 -7.14 -9.40
CA GLU A 161 -14.17 -7.05 -10.06
C GLU A 161 -14.33 -5.80 -10.93
N ILE A 162 -13.83 -4.65 -10.46
CA ILE A 162 -13.89 -3.39 -11.19
C ILE A 162 -13.03 -3.42 -12.46
N TYR A 163 -11.85 -4.04 -12.40
CA TYR A 163 -10.92 -4.16 -13.53
C TYR A 163 -11.34 -5.26 -14.50
N HIS A 164 -11.95 -6.33 -14.00
CA HIS A 164 -12.58 -7.37 -14.82
C HIS A 164 -13.65 -6.76 -15.73
N LYS A 165 -14.62 -6.05 -15.15
CA LYS A 165 -15.69 -5.37 -15.91
C LYS A 165 -15.12 -4.37 -16.91
N ALA A 166 -14.11 -3.60 -16.50
CA ALA A 166 -13.44 -2.67 -17.41
C ALA A 166 -12.76 -3.40 -18.58
N ALA A 167 -12.08 -4.53 -18.32
CA ALA A 167 -11.43 -5.35 -19.34
C ALA A 167 -12.45 -5.96 -20.30
N GLU A 168 -13.57 -6.51 -19.82
CA GLU A 168 -14.62 -7.07 -20.68
C GLU A 168 -15.11 -6.05 -21.71
N ILE A 169 -15.48 -4.85 -21.24
CA ILE A 169 -15.98 -3.78 -22.10
C ILE A 169 -14.90 -3.34 -23.10
N LEU A 170 -13.66 -3.23 -22.62
CA LEU A 170 -12.52 -2.78 -23.41
C LEU A 170 -12.19 -3.77 -24.54
N TYR A 171 -12.16 -5.08 -24.24
CA TYR A 171 -11.98 -6.14 -25.24
C TYR A 171 -13.18 -6.23 -26.20
N GLU A 172 -14.41 -6.06 -25.71
CA GLU A 172 -15.60 -6.04 -26.56
C GLU A 172 -15.58 -4.86 -27.55
N GLN A 173 -15.28 -3.65 -27.07
CA GLN A 173 -15.16 -2.47 -27.93
C GLN A 173 -14.07 -2.67 -28.98
N TYR A 174 -12.89 -3.15 -28.57
CA TYR A 174 -11.81 -3.43 -29.51
C TYR A 174 -12.21 -4.45 -30.59
N ARG A 175 -12.85 -5.57 -30.22
CA ARG A 175 -13.31 -6.58 -31.18
C ARG A 175 -14.35 -6.05 -32.16
N ASN A 176 -15.23 -5.16 -31.72
CA ASN A 176 -16.33 -4.63 -32.53
C ASN A 176 -15.91 -3.47 -33.43
N THR A 177 -15.06 -2.56 -32.95
CA THR A 177 -14.76 -1.29 -33.64
C THR A 177 -13.27 -1.06 -33.90
N GLY A 178 -12.38 -1.95 -33.47
CA GLY A 178 -10.92 -1.80 -33.57
C GLY A 178 -10.37 -0.65 -32.72
N THR A 179 -11.20 -0.01 -31.92
CA THR A 179 -10.92 1.21 -31.16
C THR A 179 -11.57 1.11 -29.78
N VAL A 180 -11.03 1.84 -28.81
CA VAL A 180 -11.57 1.89 -27.45
C VAL A 180 -12.05 3.30 -27.14
N ASN A 181 -13.17 3.41 -26.43
CA ASN A 181 -13.74 4.68 -25.98
C ASN A 181 -13.78 4.72 -24.43
N PRO A 182 -12.81 5.41 -23.81
CA PRO A 182 -12.73 5.66 -22.37
C PRO A 182 -14.03 6.12 -21.71
N ALA A 183 -14.69 7.12 -22.29
CA ALA A 183 -15.87 7.74 -21.69
C ALA A 183 -17.03 6.74 -21.57
N LYS A 184 -17.15 5.83 -22.55
CA LYS A 184 -18.15 4.77 -22.53
C LYS A 184 -17.87 3.75 -21.42
N ILE A 185 -16.60 3.46 -21.14
CA ILE A 185 -16.20 2.57 -20.04
C ILE A 185 -16.55 3.20 -18.69
N VAL A 186 -16.20 4.48 -18.45
CA VAL A 186 -16.56 5.20 -17.20
C VAL A 186 -18.08 5.19 -16.98
N SER A 187 -18.86 5.50 -18.04
CA SER A 187 -20.31 5.66 -17.93
C SER A 187 -21.09 4.37 -17.58
N MET A 188 -20.45 3.19 -17.66
CA MET A 188 -21.07 1.91 -17.32
C MET A 188 -21.07 1.62 -15.83
N PHE A 189 -20.18 2.27 -15.06
CA PHE A 189 -20.15 2.14 -13.61
C PHE A 189 -21.18 3.09 -13.01
N GLN A 190 -22.04 2.58 -12.11
CA GLN A 190 -23.11 3.38 -11.49
C GLN A 190 -22.61 4.15 -10.25
N ASN A 191 -21.55 3.65 -9.61
CA ASN A 191 -20.99 4.21 -8.40
C ASN A 191 -19.96 5.31 -8.74
N GLU A 192 -20.08 6.49 -8.11
CA GLU A 192 -19.13 7.60 -8.26
C GLU A 192 -17.69 7.24 -7.89
N GLU A 193 -17.47 6.37 -6.90
CA GLU A 193 -16.14 5.91 -6.51
C GLU A 193 -15.53 5.01 -7.58
N GLU A 194 -16.31 4.08 -8.15
CA GLU A 194 -15.88 3.23 -9.25
C GLU A 194 -15.62 4.05 -10.53
N GLN A 195 -16.50 5.00 -10.82
CA GLN A 195 -16.31 5.95 -11.91
C GLN A 195 -15.03 6.76 -11.73
N ARG A 196 -14.72 7.21 -10.52
CA ARG A 196 -13.48 7.95 -10.23
C ARG A 196 -12.25 7.07 -10.39
N GLU A 197 -12.29 5.83 -9.90
CA GLU A 197 -11.19 4.87 -10.03
C GLU A 197 -10.89 4.55 -11.50
N ILE A 198 -11.94 4.25 -12.28
CA ILE A 198 -11.85 3.96 -13.71
C ILE A 198 -11.51 5.20 -14.53
N ALA A 199 -12.05 6.38 -14.18
CA ALA A 199 -11.62 7.66 -14.74
C ALA A 199 -10.12 7.88 -14.53
N GLY A 200 -9.60 7.46 -13.38
CA GLY A 200 -8.18 7.45 -13.07
C GLY A 200 -7.34 6.64 -14.05
N LEU A 201 -7.85 5.55 -14.64
CA LEU A 201 -7.12 4.78 -15.67
C LEU A 201 -6.82 5.61 -16.91
N PHE A 202 -7.70 6.56 -17.25
CA PHE A 202 -7.60 7.42 -18.43
C PHE A 202 -6.79 8.69 -18.15
N HIS A 203 -6.86 9.21 -16.92
CA HIS A 203 -6.09 10.38 -16.49
C HIS A 203 -4.69 10.04 -15.96
N ALA A 204 -4.40 8.77 -15.67
CA ALA A 204 -3.06 8.28 -15.28
C ALA A 204 -2.05 8.25 -16.45
N THR A 205 -2.26 9.12 -17.44
CA THR A 205 -1.27 9.46 -18.44
C THR A 205 -0.01 9.95 -17.69
N ILE A 206 1.06 9.15 -17.75
CA ILE A 206 2.44 9.61 -17.53
C ILE A 206 2.80 9.99 -16.07
N ARG A 207 2.57 9.13 -15.06
CA ARG A 207 3.24 9.30 -13.74
C ARG A 207 3.68 8.02 -13.01
N GLY A 208 3.26 6.84 -13.45
CA GLY A 208 3.38 5.60 -12.66
C GLY A 208 4.74 4.89 -12.68
N VAL A 209 5.64 5.20 -13.62
CA VAL A 209 6.93 4.48 -13.78
C VAL A 209 8.11 5.44 -14.04
N GLU A 210 8.03 6.68 -13.55
CA GLU A 210 9.17 7.61 -13.60
C GLU A 210 10.23 7.19 -12.57
N THR A 211 11.32 6.56 -13.01
CA THR A 211 12.56 6.58 -12.22
C THR A 211 13.27 7.91 -12.44
N GLU A 212 14.03 8.40 -11.46
CA GLU A 212 14.66 9.74 -11.51
C GLU A 212 15.55 9.96 -12.75
N GLY A 213 16.04 8.90 -13.41
CA GLY A 213 16.81 8.98 -14.65
C GLY A 213 16.00 9.19 -15.93
N ASP A 214 14.70 8.91 -15.93
CA ASP A 214 13.86 8.97 -17.15
C ASP A 214 13.31 10.39 -17.43
N LYS A 215 13.44 11.31 -16.46
CA LYS A 215 13.00 12.71 -16.59
C LYS A 215 13.83 13.54 -17.56
N GLU A 216 15.07 13.14 -17.82
CA GLU A 216 15.97 13.92 -18.69
C GLU A 216 15.74 13.68 -20.19
N ASN A 217 15.05 12.60 -20.60
CA ASN A 217 14.94 12.18 -22.01
C ASN A 217 13.53 12.21 -22.63
N GLY A 218 12.52 12.78 -21.95
CA GLY A 218 11.23 13.06 -22.58
C GLY A 218 10.34 11.83 -22.90
N GLY A 219 10.52 10.71 -22.20
CA GLY A 219 9.68 9.52 -22.31
C GLY A 219 10.46 8.20 -22.17
N TYR A 220 9.75 7.07 -22.06
CA TYR A 220 10.36 5.74 -22.07
C TYR A 220 11.09 5.48 -23.39
N SER A 221 12.22 4.76 -23.34
CA SER A 221 12.72 4.11 -24.55
C SER A 221 11.78 2.96 -24.92
N LYS A 222 11.64 2.67 -26.21
CA LYS A 222 10.79 1.59 -26.73
C LYS A 222 11.09 0.25 -26.03
N GLU A 223 12.37 -0.05 -25.82
CA GLU A 223 12.84 -1.28 -25.15
C GLU A 223 12.44 -1.36 -23.67
N THR A 224 12.49 -0.24 -22.92
CA THR A 224 12.10 -0.25 -21.50
C THR A 224 10.59 -0.43 -21.34
N PHE A 225 9.79 0.19 -22.22
CA PHE A 225 8.36 -0.02 -22.25
C PHE A 225 8.01 -1.48 -22.57
N GLU A 226 8.57 -2.04 -23.64
CA GLU A 226 8.29 -3.43 -24.04
C GLU A 226 8.64 -4.44 -22.96
N LYS A 227 9.74 -4.20 -22.23
CA LYS A 227 10.13 -5.00 -21.06
C LYS A 227 9.12 -4.85 -19.91
N ALA A 228 8.75 -3.63 -19.55
CA ALA A 228 7.78 -3.37 -18.48
C ALA A 228 6.39 -3.94 -18.81
N LEU A 229 5.98 -3.84 -20.07
CA LEU A 229 4.76 -4.45 -20.59
C LEU A 229 4.78 -5.96 -20.39
N LYS A 230 5.85 -6.62 -20.87
CA LYS A 230 5.99 -8.07 -20.71
C LYS A 230 5.96 -8.49 -19.23
N GLU A 231 6.72 -7.83 -18.37
CA GLU A 231 6.76 -8.12 -16.93
C GLU A 231 5.38 -7.96 -16.28
N THR A 232 4.62 -6.95 -16.68
CA THR A 232 3.27 -6.70 -16.16
C THR A 232 2.29 -7.77 -16.63
N ILE A 233 2.32 -8.16 -17.91
CA ILE A 233 1.46 -9.23 -18.46
C ILE A 233 1.76 -10.56 -17.75
N VAL A 234 3.05 -10.92 -17.59
CA VAL A 234 3.48 -12.13 -16.88
C VAL A 234 2.94 -12.12 -15.44
N ARG A 235 3.10 -11.00 -14.73
CA ARG A 235 2.59 -10.86 -13.36
C ARG A 235 1.07 -11.00 -13.28
N VAL A 236 0.33 -10.37 -14.20
CA VAL A 236 -1.13 -10.45 -14.23
C VAL A 236 -1.58 -11.89 -14.47
N LYS A 237 -0.98 -12.57 -15.46
CA LYS A 237 -1.32 -13.96 -15.79
C LYS A 237 -0.98 -14.93 -14.65
N GLN A 238 0.17 -14.77 -14.01
CA GLN A 238 0.57 -15.58 -12.84
C GLN A 238 -0.44 -15.45 -11.70
N ASN A 239 -0.82 -14.22 -11.36
CA ASN A 239 -1.78 -13.99 -10.29
C ASN A 239 -3.18 -14.51 -10.64
N SER A 240 -3.63 -14.38 -11.89
CA SER A 240 -4.87 -15.00 -12.38
C SER A 240 -4.85 -16.52 -12.13
N ILE A 241 -3.80 -17.21 -12.55
CA ILE A 241 -3.65 -18.67 -12.34
C ILE A 241 -3.69 -19.01 -10.85
N GLU A 242 -2.95 -18.27 -10.01
CA GLU A 242 -2.93 -18.49 -8.56
C GLU A 242 -4.32 -18.25 -7.93
N TYR A 243 -5.02 -17.21 -8.35
CA TYR A 243 -6.36 -16.88 -7.88
C TYR A 243 -7.37 -17.98 -8.23
N HIS A 244 -7.38 -18.43 -9.48
CA HIS A 244 -8.28 -19.50 -9.93
C HIS A 244 -7.95 -20.83 -9.24
N LEU A 245 -6.67 -21.15 -9.02
CA LEU A 245 -6.25 -22.35 -8.28
C LEU A 245 -6.64 -22.31 -6.80
N LYS A 246 -6.65 -21.12 -6.16
CA LYS A 246 -7.09 -20.97 -4.76
C LYS A 246 -8.61 -21.08 -4.61
N ASN A 247 -9.36 -20.62 -5.61
CA ASN A 247 -10.82 -20.53 -5.57
C ASN A 247 -11.55 -21.71 -6.24
N MET A 248 -10.83 -22.64 -6.89
CA MET A 248 -11.45 -23.82 -7.52
C MET A 248 -11.91 -24.88 -6.50
N ALA A 249 -13.00 -25.57 -6.82
CA ALA A 249 -13.41 -26.76 -6.07
C ALA A 249 -12.42 -27.91 -6.32
N PRO A 250 -12.07 -28.73 -5.31
CA PRO A 250 -11.12 -29.84 -5.46
C PRO A 250 -11.51 -30.90 -6.51
N THR A 251 -12.77 -30.93 -6.93
CA THR A 251 -13.35 -31.88 -7.88
C THR A 251 -13.52 -31.32 -9.29
N ASP A 252 -13.14 -30.06 -9.53
CA ASP A 252 -13.29 -29.43 -10.84
C ASP A 252 -12.11 -29.76 -11.77
N MET A 253 -12.26 -30.89 -12.49
CA MET A 253 -11.28 -31.35 -13.48
C MET A 253 -11.14 -30.41 -14.68
N ALA A 254 -12.17 -29.62 -15.01
CA ALA A 254 -12.12 -28.67 -16.10
C ALA A 254 -11.30 -27.43 -15.73
N ALA A 255 -11.44 -26.94 -14.49
CA ALA A 255 -10.59 -25.88 -13.95
C ALA A 255 -9.11 -26.30 -13.93
N LEU A 256 -8.82 -27.54 -13.51
CA LEU A 256 -7.45 -28.07 -13.50
C LEU A 256 -6.82 -28.10 -14.91
N GLN A 257 -7.58 -28.55 -15.92
CA GLN A 257 -7.12 -28.55 -17.31
C GLN A 257 -6.85 -27.14 -17.83
N ARG A 258 -7.71 -26.16 -17.51
CA ARG A 258 -7.48 -24.75 -17.85
C ARG A 258 -6.21 -24.22 -17.20
N SER A 259 -5.99 -24.47 -15.92
CA SER A 259 -4.77 -24.03 -15.24
C SER A 259 -3.49 -24.61 -15.84
N VAL A 260 -3.52 -25.86 -16.35
CA VAL A 260 -2.39 -26.45 -17.09
C VAL A 260 -2.15 -25.73 -18.41
N ALA A 261 -3.22 -25.42 -19.16
CA ALA A 261 -3.13 -24.65 -20.39
C ALA A 261 -2.59 -23.23 -20.14
N ASP A 262 -3.06 -22.57 -19.08
CA ASP A 262 -2.61 -21.23 -18.69
C ASP A 262 -1.13 -21.21 -18.27
N LYS A 263 -0.67 -22.24 -17.54
CA LYS A 263 0.75 -22.40 -17.22
C LYS A 263 1.61 -22.56 -18.46
N LYS A 264 1.14 -23.31 -19.45
CA LYS A 264 1.85 -23.45 -20.73
C LYS A 264 1.90 -22.11 -21.50
N ALA A 265 0.79 -21.38 -21.54
CA ALA A 265 0.73 -20.06 -22.16
C ALA A 265 1.67 -19.06 -21.46
N LEU A 266 1.79 -19.15 -20.13
CA LEU A 266 2.74 -18.36 -19.34
C LEU A 266 4.20 -18.69 -19.68
N GLU A 267 4.56 -19.98 -19.79
CA GLU A 267 5.91 -20.39 -20.20
C GLU A 267 6.26 -19.91 -21.62
N GLU A 268 5.29 -19.88 -22.52
CA GLU A 268 5.46 -19.32 -23.87
C GLU A 268 5.64 -17.80 -23.80
N LEU A 269 4.82 -17.10 -23.01
CA LEU A 269 4.92 -15.65 -22.80
C LEU A 269 6.28 -15.23 -22.23
N GLU A 270 6.85 -15.99 -21.29
CA GLU A 270 8.17 -15.73 -20.73
C GLU A 270 9.29 -15.79 -21.77
N LYS A 271 9.11 -16.56 -22.85
CA LYS A 271 10.09 -16.70 -23.94
C LYS A 271 9.89 -15.71 -25.09
N VAL A 272 8.70 -15.15 -25.23
CA VAL A 272 8.35 -14.25 -26.34
C VAL A 272 8.80 -12.81 -26.04
N HIS A 273 9.25 -12.11 -27.08
CA HIS A 273 9.46 -10.66 -27.03
C HIS A 273 8.23 -9.97 -27.62
N ILE A 274 7.61 -9.08 -26.84
CA ILE A 274 6.43 -8.32 -27.27
C ILE A 274 6.94 -6.96 -27.74
N SER A 275 7.01 -6.78 -29.04
CA SER A 275 7.39 -5.50 -29.63
C SER A 275 6.16 -4.67 -29.97
N ILE A 276 6.24 -3.37 -29.77
CA ILE A 276 5.24 -2.40 -30.23
C ILE A 276 5.73 -1.86 -31.56
N ASP A 277 4.84 -1.53 -32.49
CA ASP A 277 5.27 -0.96 -33.77
C ASP A 277 5.46 0.54 -33.62
#